data_AF-A0A505IIV7-F1
#
_entry.id   AF-A0A505IIV7-F1
#
_cell.length_a   1.000
_cell.length_b   1.000
_cell.length_c   1.000
_cell.angle_alpha   90.00
_cell.angle_beta   90.00
_cell.angle_gamma   90.00
#
_symmetry.space_group_name_H-M   'P 1'
#
loop_
_entity.id
_entity.type
_entity.pdbx_description
1 polymer ?
#
loop_
_entity_poly.entity_id
_entity_poly.type
_entity_poly.pdbx_seq_one_letter_code
_entity_poly.pdbx_strand_id
1 'polypeptide(L)'
;MSRYLRAFVLALAGSTLVASASTSTSNSNSWCQTSWSTDTCQLFTESMEYLDRIYDASAGYVYDPSAATALRHDTRTSVWYAVGLLARDQGDDVAQAMTIIRNVIDAQFKDTSDQWYGDYQQFPEEPTVGTSAYPPIIYDTWDPNWRELIGTAFIIALEEFPHLIDADMTQLMHASLYNDTVGDSYRVGGVDDDNLYPSYTNPSLMRAIITGWTGRKLGDQNMTNSGETYATEIIRLFDRADTLSEFNSATYTGVSLIALTMWAKYAAEDSVMKGKGKEMLQDTWDTIGELYHAGLKNLAGPWDRAYGFDMQKYFGIMSGHIWSLVGKETSPVIDKVYMMSHNSDFSISPLIAILSNFHNSLVPSTAIQALKTFPGEHMVNTSAYSIPYDSFPRQVAAWLSEGISIGAETFNESVVGGPAINPSQFNPAVIQWDTGAGIGWITLYATEEALNAEVGPGYLNLTYPRGTSASQFQFLVSPFETQKNVAGWQDIVGLNVTVSGNMDPTTLNISYSLSDQVINDFRFWNFTYSMPANGTAIPNVLLEVKLQT
;
A
#
# COMPACT_ATOMS: atom_id res chain seq x y z
N MET A 1 57.53 11.86 -5.52
CA MET A 1 56.96 12.53 -6.73
C MET A 1 55.50 12.78 -6.43
N SER A 2 55.15 13.94 -5.83
CA SER A 2 54.86 15.23 -6.47
C SER A 2 53.52 15.23 -7.18
N ARG A 3 52.54 16.13 -7.00
CA ARG A 3 52.22 17.33 -6.18
C ARG A 3 50.75 17.61 -6.63
N TYR A 4 49.75 18.02 -5.84
CA TYR A 4 49.52 19.36 -5.31
C TYR A 4 48.19 19.36 -4.52
N LEU A 5 48.24 19.68 -3.22
CA LEU A 5 47.15 20.30 -2.47
C LEU A 5 47.20 21.81 -2.71
N ARG A 6 46.04 22.46 -2.87
CA ARG A 6 45.86 23.87 -2.51
C ARG A 6 44.51 24.06 -1.82
N ALA A 7 44.60 24.39 -0.53
CA ALA A 7 43.56 25.01 0.25
C ALA A 7 43.39 26.49 -0.19
N PHE A 8 42.18 27.01 -0.05
CA PHE A 8 41.94 28.45 0.07
C PHE A 8 40.90 28.69 1.16
N VAL A 9 41.33 29.37 2.21
CA VAL A 9 40.49 30.08 3.18
C VAL A 9 40.80 31.55 2.97
N LEU A 10 39.77 32.40 2.79
CA LEU A 10 39.86 33.80 3.19
C LEU A 10 38.48 34.36 3.54
N ALA A 11 38.49 35.19 4.58
CA ALA A 11 37.37 35.64 5.37
C ALA A 11 36.63 36.86 4.80
N LEU A 12 35.43 37.04 5.36
CA LEU A 12 34.42 38.10 5.21
C LEU A 12 34.91 39.56 5.18
N ALA A 13 34.23 40.40 4.40
CA ALA A 13 33.74 41.72 4.84
C ALA A 13 32.60 42.26 3.93
N GLY A 14 31.44 42.46 4.57
CA GLY A 14 30.29 43.34 4.31
C GLY A 14 30.05 44.03 2.96
N SER A 15 28.81 43.87 2.47
CA SER A 15 27.97 44.95 1.91
C SER A 15 26.50 44.52 1.99
N THR A 16 25.76 45.10 2.93
CA THR A 16 24.31 44.96 3.08
C THR A 16 23.59 45.69 1.95
N LEU A 17 22.90 44.95 1.09
CA LEU A 17 21.83 45.46 0.23
C LEU A 17 20.55 44.73 0.62
N VAL A 18 19.71 45.43 1.37
CA VAL A 18 18.34 45.04 1.69
C VAL A 18 17.54 45.16 0.39
N ALA A 19 17.43 44.07 -0.36
CA ALA A 19 16.40 43.92 -1.36
C ALA A 19 15.14 43.46 -0.64
N SER A 20 14.21 44.40 -0.44
CA SER A 20 12.84 44.09 -0.07
C SER A 20 12.22 43.25 -1.18
N ALA A 21 12.29 41.93 -1.05
CA ALA A 21 11.48 41.02 -1.83
C ALA A 21 10.04 41.22 -1.39
N SER A 22 9.32 42.07 -2.13
CA SER A 22 7.87 42.01 -2.17
C SER A 22 7.51 40.58 -2.56
N THR A 23 6.96 39.82 -1.62
CA THR A 23 6.28 38.56 -1.89
C THR A 23 5.12 38.87 -2.83
N SER A 24 5.38 38.78 -4.14
CA SER A 24 4.33 38.61 -5.11
C SER A 24 3.73 37.24 -4.86
N THR A 25 2.60 37.21 -4.17
CA THR A 25 1.68 36.09 -4.20
C THR A 25 1.27 35.86 -5.66
N SER A 26 1.97 34.96 -6.34
CA SER A 26 1.53 34.45 -7.65
C SER A 26 0.31 33.56 -7.41
N ASN A 27 -0.87 34.16 -7.34
CA ASN A 27 -2.10 33.43 -7.58
C ASN A 27 -2.14 33.03 -9.06
N SER A 28 -2.01 31.74 -9.36
CA SER A 28 -2.86 30.95 -10.29
C SER A 28 -2.16 29.68 -10.80
N ASN A 29 -2.06 28.62 -9.97
CA ASN A 29 -2.05 27.26 -10.52
C ASN A 29 -3.52 26.87 -10.73
N SER A 30 -4.07 27.17 -11.91
CA SER A 30 -5.52 27.06 -12.19
C SER A 30 -5.98 25.67 -12.62
N TRP A 31 -5.31 24.60 -12.20
CA TRP A 31 -5.73 23.19 -12.47
C TRP A 31 -6.58 22.59 -11.35
N CYS A 32 -6.87 23.40 -10.33
CA CYS A 32 -7.68 23.03 -9.19
C CYS A 32 -9.16 22.95 -9.60
N GLN A 33 -9.77 21.77 -9.54
CA GLN A 33 -11.21 21.68 -9.69
C GLN A 33 -11.91 22.42 -8.54
N THR A 34 -12.97 23.17 -8.85
CA THR A 34 -13.67 24.02 -7.86
C THR A 34 -14.34 23.22 -6.74
N SER A 35 -14.58 21.93 -6.95
CA SER A 35 -15.12 20.99 -5.97
C SER A 35 -14.06 20.44 -5.00
N TRP A 36 -12.77 20.59 -5.29
CA TRP A 36 -11.71 20.02 -4.46
C TRP A 36 -11.36 20.91 -3.27
N SER A 37 -11.01 20.27 -2.15
CA SER A 37 -10.37 20.96 -1.04
C SER A 37 -8.97 21.43 -1.44
N THR A 38 -8.42 22.41 -0.70
CA THR A 38 -7.04 22.84 -0.88
C THR A 38 -6.05 21.67 -0.78
N ASP A 39 -6.28 20.75 0.16
CA ASP A 39 -5.41 19.59 0.40
C ASP A 39 -5.47 18.58 -0.76
N THR A 40 -6.67 18.31 -1.28
CA THR A 40 -6.86 17.47 -2.47
C THR A 40 -6.16 18.09 -3.67
N CYS A 41 -6.33 19.40 -3.85
CA CYS A 41 -5.74 20.13 -4.95
C CYS A 41 -4.21 20.13 -4.88
N GLN A 42 -3.64 20.22 -3.68
CA GLN A 42 -2.22 20.07 -3.45
C GLN A 42 -1.73 18.67 -3.81
N LEU A 43 -2.41 17.61 -3.33
CA LEU A 43 -2.10 16.22 -3.67
C LEU A 43 -2.09 15.98 -5.18
N PHE A 44 -3.14 16.44 -5.87
CA PHE A 44 -3.24 16.33 -7.32
C PHE A 44 -2.11 17.07 -8.02
N THR A 45 -1.85 18.33 -7.64
CA THR A 45 -0.82 19.16 -8.27
C THR A 45 0.56 18.51 -8.12
N GLU A 46 0.94 18.12 -6.90
CA GLU A 46 2.27 17.54 -6.67
C GLU A 46 2.45 16.16 -7.33
N SER A 47 1.40 15.34 -7.40
CA SER A 47 1.45 14.06 -8.10
C SER A 47 1.51 14.22 -9.62
N MET A 48 0.78 15.18 -10.19
CA MET A 48 0.88 15.49 -11.62
C MET A 48 2.24 16.08 -11.98
N GLU A 49 2.78 17.01 -11.18
CA GLU A 49 4.13 17.55 -11.39
C GLU A 49 5.22 16.47 -11.32
N TYR A 50 5.01 15.45 -10.49
CA TYR A 50 5.89 14.28 -10.41
C TYR A 50 5.82 13.44 -11.69
N LEU A 51 4.61 13.11 -12.14
CA LEU A 51 4.38 12.30 -13.34
C LEU A 51 4.83 13.02 -14.63
N ASP A 52 4.62 14.33 -14.74
CA ASP A 52 5.08 15.15 -15.87
C ASP A 52 6.61 15.05 -16.07
N ARG A 53 7.39 14.91 -14.98
CA ARG A 53 8.86 14.81 -15.06
C ARG A 53 9.36 13.49 -15.62
N ILE A 54 8.52 12.45 -15.56
CA ILE A 54 8.86 11.10 -15.99
C ILE A 54 8.02 10.67 -17.20
N TYR A 55 7.24 11.58 -17.80
CA TYR A 55 6.49 11.31 -19.01
C TYR A 55 7.37 11.39 -20.27
N ASP A 56 7.35 10.34 -21.07
CA ASP A 56 7.91 10.31 -22.42
C ASP A 56 6.79 10.50 -23.45
N ALA A 57 6.57 11.75 -23.85
CA ALA A 57 5.57 12.09 -24.86
C ALA A 57 5.83 11.47 -26.24
N SER A 58 7.06 11.05 -26.54
CA SER A 58 7.39 10.41 -27.82
C SER A 58 6.98 8.94 -27.84
N ALA A 59 7.09 8.25 -26.69
CA ALA A 59 6.61 6.89 -26.51
C ALA A 59 5.10 6.87 -26.21
N GLY A 60 4.57 7.90 -25.56
CA GLY A 60 3.21 7.90 -25.03
C GLY A 60 3.08 7.04 -23.78
N TYR A 61 4.11 7.06 -22.94
CA TYR A 61 4.19 6.32 -21.67
C TYR A 61 5.00 7.10 -20.63
N VAL A 62 4.79 6.81 -19.35
CA VAL A 62 5.66 7.26 -18.26
C VAL A 62 6.77 6.23 -18.02
N TYR A 63 7.96 6.71 -17.65
CA TYR A 63 9.03 5.85 -17.17
C TYR A 63 8.68 5.24 -15.81
N ASP A 64 9.15 4.02 -15.57
CA ASP A 64 8.99 3.29 -14.32
C ASP A 64 9.67 4.06 -13.16
N PRO A 65 8.88 4.58 -12.20
CA PRO A 65 9.39 5.39 -11.11
C PRO A 65 10.25 4.63 -10.09
N SER A 66 10.21 3.29 -10.08
CA SER A 66 11.00 2.47 -9.15
C SER A 66 12.50 2.51 -9.43
N ALA A 67 12.89 2.92 -10.64
CA ALA A 67 14.26 2.85 -11.14
C ALA A 67 14.90 1.45 -11.05
N ALA A 68 14.09 0.38 -10.92
CA ALA A 68 14.57 -1.00 -10.89
C ALA A 68 15.20 -1.43 -12.23
N THR A 69 14.74 -0.85 -13.34
CA THR A 69 15.30 -1.05 -14.69
C THR A 69 15.53 0.29 -15.37
N ALA A 70 16.68 0.45 -16.03
CA ALA A 70 17.07 1.72 -16.64
C ALA A 70 16.13 2.10 -17.80
N LEU A 71 15.49 3.27 -17.70
CA LEU A 71 14.65 3.87 -18.73
C LEU A 71 13.52 2.96 -19.25
N ARG A 72 13.04 2.03 -18.42
CA ARG A 72 11.88 1.20 -18.74
C ARG A 72 10.61 2.03 -18.58
N HIS A 73 9.62 1.86 -19.47
CA HIS A 73 8.30 2.45 -19.30
C HIS A 73 7.40 1.58 -18.41
N ASP A 74 6.33 2.14 -17.85
CA ASP A 74 5.35 1.40 -17.03
C ASP A 74 3.93 1.63 -17.55
N THR A 75 3.26 0.55 -17.96
CA THR A 75 1.91 0.63 -18.55
C THR A 75 0.89 1.14 -17.54
N ARG A 76 0.87 0.57 -16.33
CA ARG A 76 -0.13 0.87 -15.30
C ARG A 76 -0.08 2.33 -14.87
N THR A 77 1.11 2.82 -14.56
CA THR A 77 1.35 4.20 -14.14
C THR A 77 1.06 5.18 -15.28
N SER A 78 1.30 4.78 -16.53
CA SER A 78 0.90 5.57 -17.70
C SER A 78 -0.62 5.78 -17.75
N VAL A 79 -1.40 4.72 -17.50
CA VAL A 79 -2.87 4.84 -17.48
C VAL A 79 -3.34 5.75 -16.34
N TRP A 80 -2.77 5.63 -15.14
CA TRP A 80 -3.11 6.54 -14.04
C TRP A 80 -2.79 8.00 -14.36
N TYR A 81 -1.65 8.24 -15.00
CA TYR A 81 -1.29 9.56 -15.51
C TYR A 81 -2.27 10.06 -16.58
N ALA A 82 -2.72 9.21 -17.51
CA ALA A 82 -3.71 9.56 -18.51
C ALA A 82 -5.03 10.05 -17.88
N VAL A 83 -5.51 9.41 -16.81
CA VAL A 83 -6.68 9.90 -16.07
C VAL A 83 -6.41 11.24 -15.38
N GLY A 84 -5.20 11.42 -14.83
CA GLY A 84 -4.76 12.70 -14.29
C GLY A 84 -4.72 13.82 -15.33
N LEU A 85 -4.25 13.53 -16.55
CA LEU A 85 -4.26 14.45 -17.68
C LEU A 85 -5.70 14.87 -18.05
N LEU A 86 -6.64 13.93 -18.11
CA LEU A 86 -8.06 14.24 -18.32
C LEU A 86 -8.64 15.13 -17.22
N ALA A 87 -8.23 14.91 -15.97
CA ALA A 87 -8.68 15.74 -14.85
C ALA A 87 -8.11 17.17 -14.87
N ARG A 88 -6.89 17.34 -15.40
CA ARG A 88 -6.21 18.63 -15.55
C ARG A 88 -6.73 19.42 -16.75
N ASP A 89 -6.94 18.75 -17.88
CA ASP A 89 -7.51 19.28 -19.13
C ASP A 89 -6.87 20.61 -19.57
N GLN A 90 -5.54 20.65 -19.69
CA GLN A 90 -4.82 21.82 -20.19
C GLN A 90 -3.98 21.50 -21.41
N GLY A 91 -3.85 22.47 -22.32
CA GLY A 91 -2.95 22.35 -23.47
C GLY A 91 -3.25 21.12 -24.32
N ASP A 92 -2.29 20.19 -24.41
CA ASP A 92 -2.41 18.92 -25.12
C ASP A 92 -2.72 17.72 -24.22
N ASP A 93 -3.02 17.93 -22.93
CA ASP A 93 -3.28 16.86 -21.95
C ASP A 93 -4.27 15.82 -22.46
N VAL A 94 -5.42 16.24 -23.00
CA VAL A 94 -6.44 15.31 -23.53
C VAL A 94 -5.87 14.49 -24.71
N ALA A 95 -5.11 15.11 -25.60
CA ALA A 95 -4.50 14.40 -26.73
C ALA A 95 -3.43 13.39 -26.27
N GLN A 96 -2.65 13.75 -25.25
CA GLN A 96 -1.67 12.84 -24.64
C GLN A 96 -2.37 11.69 -23.91
N ALA A 97 -3.43 11.97 -23.14
CA ALA A 97 -4.24 10.95 -22.49
C ALA A 97 -4.83 9.96 -23.50
N MET A 98 -5.39 10.45 -24.61
CA MET A 98 -5.90 9.59 -25.68
C MET A 98 -4.80 8.74 -26.34
N THR A 99 -3.59 9.29 -26.47
CA THR A 99 -2.43 8.56 -27.01
C THR A 99 -2.05 7.40 -26.09
N ILE A 100 -1.89 7.67 -24.79
CA ILE A 100 -1.59 6.65 -23.78
C ILE A 100 -2.66 5.56 -23.78
N ILE A 101 -3.94 5.93 -23.65
CA ILE A 101 -5.05 4.98 -23.59
C ILE A 101 -5.09 4.10 -24.85
N ARG A 102 -4.90 4.69 -26.03
CA ARG A 102 -4.86 3.92 -27.28
C ARG A 102 -3.70 2.93 -27.30
N ASN A 103 -2.49 3.37 -26.96
CA ASN A 103 -1.31 2.51 -26.96
C ASN A 103 -1.50 1.30 -26.02
N VAL A 104 -2.06 1.52 -24.83
CA VAL A 104 -2.34 0.46 -23.86
C VAL A 104 -3.40 -0.52 -24.36
N ILE A 105 -4.49 -0.04 -24.98
CA ILE A 105 -5.54 -0.91 -25.55
C ILE A 105 -5.02 -1.71 -26.76
N ASP A 106 -4.16 -1.09 -27.59
CA ASP A 106 -3.54 -1.77 -28.73
C ASP A 106 -2.64 -2.91 -28.26
N ALA A 107 -1.91 -2.70 -27.15
CA ALA A 107 -1.05 -3.68 -26.49
C ALA A 107 -1.80 -4.75 -25.66
N GLN A 108 -3.10 -4.62 -25.43
CA GLN A 108 -3.89 -5.61 -24.68
C GLN A 108 -3.80 -7.00 -25.36
N PHE A 109 -3.59 -8.05 -24.56
CA PHE A 109 -3.51 -9.42 -25.04
C PHE A 109 -4.89 -9.94 -25.48
N LYS A 110 -4.97 -10.51 -26.69
CA LYS A 110 -6.24 -10.84 -27.37
C LYS A 110 -6.37 -12.30 -27.82
N ASP A 111 -5.39 -13.17 -27.51
CA ASP A 111 -5.52 -14.60 -27.79
C ASP A 111 -6.29 -15.28 -26.64
N THR A 112 -7.49 -15.76 -26.93
CA THR A 112 -8.38 -16.40 -25.94
C THR A 112 -7.85 -17.73 -25.39
N SER A 113 -6.80 -18.30 -25.97
CA SER A 113 -6.18 -19.52 -25.46
C SER A 113 -5.14 -19.28 -24.37
N ASP A 114 -4.72 -18.02 -24.21
CA ASP A 114 -3.72 -17.62 -23.23
C ASP A 114 -4.36 -17.28 -21.86
N GLN A 115 -3.67 -17.64 -20.77
CA GLN A 115 -4.11 -17.30 -19.40
C GLN A 115 -4.11 -15.77 -19.15
N TRP A 116 -3.30 -15.03 -19.90
CA TRP A 116 -3.21 -13.57 -19.86
C TRP A 116 -4.14 -12.89 -20.88
N TYR A 117 -5.12 -13.58 -21.46
CA TYR A 117 -6.15 -12.94 -22.31
C TYR A 117 -6.82 -11.76 -21.59
N GLY A 118 -7.04 -10.65 -22.29
CA GLY A 118 -7.67 -9.45 -21.73
C GLY A 118 -6.79 -8.66 -20.75
N ASP A 119 -5.64 -9.20 -20.37
CA ASP A 119 -4.63 -8.49 -19.60
C ASP A 119 -3.83 -7.54 -20.50
N TYR A 120 -2.99 -6.71 -19.90
CA TYR A 120 -2.21 -5.69 -20.56
C TYR A 120 -0.73 -5.98 -20.43
N GLN A 121 0.05 -5.49 -21.40
CA GLN A 121 1.49 -5.52 -21.26
C GLN A 121 1.93 -4.79 -19.98
N GLN A 122 2.89 -5.33 -19.24
CA GLN A 122 3.43 -4.66 -18.05
C GLN A 122 4.21 -3.40 -18.44
N PHE A 123 4.91 -3.48 -19.58
CA PHE A 123 5.62 -2.37 -20.21
C PHE A 123 5.64 -2.58 -21.74
N PRO A 124 5.62 -1.50 -22.54
CA PRO A 124 5.47 -1.60 -24.00
C PRO A 124 6.63 -2.29 -24.72
N GLU A 125 7.83 -2.31 -24.12
CA GLU A 125 9.00 -2.98 -24.69
C GLU A 125 9.09 -4.49 -24.39
N GLU A 126 8.10 -5.07 -23.72
CA GLU A 126 8.23 -6.45 -23.28
C GLU A 126 8.16 -7.47 -24.44
N PRO A 127 8.90 -8.59 -24.34
CA PRO A 127 8.79 -9.67 -25.32
C PRO A 127 7.40 -10.30 -25.31
N THR A 128 7.07 -11.05 -26.36
CA THR A 128 5.82 -11.83 -26.37
C THR A 128 5.82 -12.90 -25.28
N VAL A 129 4.87 -12.78 -24.34
CA VAL A 129 4.58 -13.75 -23.28
C VAL A 129 4.24 -15.11 -23.88
N GLY A 130 4.66 -16.19 -23.23
CA GLY A 130 4.38 -17.56 -23.67
C GLY A 130 5.45 -18.14 -24.60
N THR A 131 6.47 -17.38 -24.97
CA THR A 131 7.59 -17.89 -25.78
C THR A 131 8.63 -18.61 -24.92
N SER A 132 9.51 -19.42 -25.52
CA SER A 132 10.59 -20.08 -24.76
C SER A 132 11.58 -19.10 -24.13
N ALA A 133 11.70 -17.89 -24.69
CA ALA A 133 12.59 -16.84 -24.19
C ALA A 133 11.92 -15.93 -23.15
N TYR A 134 10.59 -15.92 -23.10
CA TYR A 134 9.77 -15.14 -22.16
C TYR A 134 8.58 -16.01 -21.71
N PRO A 135 8.85 -17.03 -20.87
CA PRO A 135 7.85 -18.01 -20.45
C PRO A 135 6.78 -17.36 -19.57
N PRO A 136 5.55 -17.88 -19.51
CA PRO A 136 4.44 -17.23 -18.84
C PRO A 136 4.46 -17.47 -17.33
N ILE A 137 5.31 -16.73 -16.62
CA ILE A 137 5.43 -16.74 -15.17
C ILE A 137 4.54 -15.64 -14.61
N ILE A 138 3.51 -16.04 -13.85
CA ILE A 138 2.57 -15.15 -13.14
C ILE A 138 3.32 -14.29 -12.10
N TYR A 139 2.98 -13.00 -12.02
CA TYR A 139 3.66 -11.97 -11.20
C TYR A 139 5.11 -11.66 -11.58
N ASP A 140 5.56 -12.06 -12.76
CA ASP A 140 6.89 -11.73 -13.29
C ASP A 140 6.83 -11.29 -14.75
N THR A 141 6.53 -12.22 -15.67
CA THR A 141 6.43 -11.91 -17.11
C THR A 141 5.06 -11.39 -17.52
N TRP A 142 4.05 -11.58 -16.67
CA TRP A 142 2.73 -10.96 -16.73
C TRP A 142 2.19 -10.88 -15.30
N ASP A 143 1.33 -9.90 -15.01
CA ASP A 143 0.68 -9.78 -13.70
C ASP A 143 -0.83 -9.64 -13.91
N PRO A 144 -1.63 -10.65 -13.53
CA PRO A 144 -3.07 -10.63 -13.78
C PRO A 144 -3.79 -9.46 -13.08
N ASN A 145 -3.18 -8.85 -12.06
CA ASN A 145 -3.74 -7.69 -11.37
C ASN A 145 -3.74 -6.42 -12.27
N TRP A 146 -3.07 -6.45 -13.43
CA TRP A 146 -3.06 -5.33 -14.35
C TRP A 146 -4.44 -5.08 -14.96
N ARG A 147 -5.23 -6.14 -15.16
CA ARG A 147 -6.66 -6.04 -15.50
C ARG A 147 -7.38 -5.12 -14.51
N GLU A 148 -7.30 -5.44 -13.23
CA GLU A 148 -7.98 -4.65 -12.22
C GLU A 148 -7.47 -3.22 -12.10
N LEU A 149 -6.15 -3.02 -12.11
CA LEU A 149 -5.55 -1.69 -11.91
C LEU A 149 -5.78 -0.75 -13.10
N ILE A 150 -5.78 -1.27 -14.33
CA ILE A 150 -6.03 -0.50 -15.56
C ILE A 150 -7.54 -0.35 -15.80
N GLY A 151 -8.32 -1.42 -15.61
CA GLY A 151 -9.78 -1.40 -15.72
C GLY A 151 -10.42 -0.39 -14.75
N THR A 152 -9.92 -0.31 -13.52
CA THR A 152 -10.34 0.72 -12.55
C THR A 152 -10.11 2.13 -13.08
N ALA A 153 -8.93 2.40 -13.64
CA ALA A 153 -8.60 3.73 -14.17
C ALA A 153 -9.43 4.09 -15.40
N PHE A 154 -9.72 3.12 -16.28
CA PHE A 154 -10.60 3.32 -17.43
C PHE A 154 -12.03 3.64 -17.02
N ILE A 155 -12.58 2.96 -16.01
CA ILE A 155 -13.92 3.28 -15.49
C ILE A 155 -13.94 4.68 -14.89
N ILE A 156 -12.93 5.07 -14.11
CA ILE A 156 -12.84 6.44 -13.57
C ILE A 156 -12.82 7.47 -14.71
N ALA A 157 -12.04 7.24 -15.77
CA ALA A 157 -11.99 8.13 -16.92
C ALA A 157 -13.36 8.26 -17.63
N LEU A 158 -14.04 7.13 -17.87
CA LEU A 158 -15.33 7.09 -18.56
C LEU A 158 -16.48 7.69 -17.71
N GLU A 159 -16.40 7.61 -16.39
CA GLU A 159 -17.41 8.16 -15.48
C GLU A 159 -17.17 9.65 -15.20
N GLU A 160 -15.93 10.07 -14.94
CA GLU A 160 -15.63 11.45 -14.54
C GLU A 160 -15.41 12.39 -15.75
N PHE A 161 -14.89 11.87 -16.87
CA PHE A 161 -14.49 12.69 -18.02
C PHE A 161 -15.12 12.27 -19.37
N PRO A 162 -16.38 11.80 -19.44
CA PRO A 162 -16.96 11.32 -20.71
C PRO A 162 -17.08 12.41 -21.78
N HIS A 163 -17.08 13.68 -21.38
CA HIS A 163 -17.17 14.82 -22.29
C HIS A 163 -15.86 15.15 -23.01
N LEU A 164 -14.73 14.60 -22.54
CA LEU A 164 -13.40 14.76 -23.16
C LEU A 164 -13.01 13.55 -24.02
N ILE A 165 -13.69 12.42 -23.85
CA ILE A 165 -13.40 11.17 -24.55
C ILE A 165 -14.36 11.06 -25.73
N ASP A 166 -13.83 11.01 -26.96
CA ASP A 166 -14.67 10.89 -28.14
C ASP A 166 -15.37 9.52 -28.23
N ALA A 167 -16.35 9.42 -29.12
CA ALA A 167 -17.19 8.22 -29.24
C ALA A 167 -16.40 6.98 -29.68
N ASP A 168 -15.40 7.15 -30.55
CA ASP A 168 -14.59 6.05 -31.07
C ASP A 168 -13.68 5.51 -29.96
N MET A 169 -13.05 6.40 -29.19
CA MET A 169 -12.25 6.02 -28.03
C MET A 169 -13.11 5.38 -26.94
N THR A 170 -14.30 5.94 -26.67
CA THR A 170 -15.26 5.35 -25.73
C THR A 170 -15.58 3.90 -26.11
N GLN A 171 -15.81 3.63 -27.40
CA GLN A 171 -16.06 2.28 -27.90
C GLN A 171 -14.84 1.37 -27.74
N LEU A 172 -13.63 1.88 -28.00
CA LEU A 172 -12.38 1.14 -27.80
C LEU A 172 -12.18 0.77 -26.32
N MET A 173 -12.37 1.71 -25.40
CA MET A 173 -12.25 1.47 -23.96
C MET A 173 -13.28 0.44 -23.48
N HIS A 174 -14.53 0.52 -23.94
CA HIS A 174 -15.54 -0.49 -23.64
C HIS A 174 -15.17 -1.88 -24.16
N ALA A 175 -14.59 -1.99 -25.36
CA ALA A 175 -14.12 -3.27 -25.90
C ALA A 175 -12.92 -3.82 -25.10
N SER A 176 -12.01 -2.94 -24.65
CA SER A 176 -10.90 -3.33 -23.77
C SER A 176 -11.41 -3.87 -22.44
N LEU A 177 -12.34 -3.16 -21.79
CA LEU A 177 -12.98 -3.57 -20.54
C LEU A 177 -13.78 -4.89 -20.68
N TYR A 178 -14.36 -5.15 -21.85
CA TYR A 178 -14.98 -6.44 -22.14
C TYR A 178 -13.95 -7.57 -22.13
N ASN A 179 -12.82 -7.41 -22.84
CA ASN A 179 -11.77 -8.43 -22.88
C ASN A 179 -11.17 -8.66 -21.49
N ASP A 180 -10.91 -7.57 -20.76
CA ASP A 180 -10.46 -7.54 -19.37
C ASP A 180 -11.40 -8.38 -18.48
N THR A 181 -12.71 -8.08 -18.50
CA THR A 181 -13.72 -8.82 -17.72
C THR A 181 -13.79 -10.30 -18.09
N VAL A 182 -13.64 -10.64 -19.38
CA VAL A 182 -13.59 -12.04 -19.82
C VAL A 182 -12.29 -12.69 -19.35
N GLY A 183 -11.15 -12.02 -19.43
CA GLY A 183 -9.86 -12.48 -18.93
C GLY A 183 -9.85 -12.74 -17.44
N ASP A 184 -10.51 -11.87 -16.67
CA ASP A 184 -10.71 -12.04 -15.23
C ASP A 184 -11.48 -13.31 -14.89
N SER A 185 -12.31 -13.84 -15.80
CA SER A 185 -12.97 -15.13 -15.61
C SER A 185 -11.99 -16.31 -15.60
N TYR A 186 -10.76 -16.13 -16.09
CA TYR A 186 -9.72 -17.16 -16.07
C TYR A 186 -9.00 -17.21 -14.72
N ARG A 187 -9.09 -16.14 -13.92
CA ARG A 187 -8.53 -16.07 -12.57
C ARG A 187 -9.38 -16.86 -11.59
N VAL A 188 -8.90 -18.06 -11.24
CA VAL A 188 -9.53 -18.98 -10.29
C VAL A 188 -8.50 -19.34 -9.23
N GLY A 189 -8.67 -18.82 -8.01
CA GLY A 189 -7.73 -19.07 -6.92
C GLY A 189 -7.45 -20.57 -6.68
N GLY A 190 -6.18 -20.95 -6.75
CA GLY A 190 -5.68 -22.32 -6.56
C GLY A 190 -5.67 -23.16 -7.84
N VAL A 191 -5.95 -22.56 -8.99
CA VAL A 191 -5.87 -23.17 -10.32
C VAL A 191 -4.88 -22.36 -11.16
N ASP A 192 -4.05 -23.04 -11.96
CA ASP A 192 -3.05 -22.43 -12.85
C ASP A 192 -2.14 -21.40 -12.15
N ASP A 193 -1.79 -21.68 -10.89
CA ASP A 193 -0.96 -20.85 -10.01
C ASP A 193 -1.55 -19.46 -9.67
N ASP A 194 -2.80 -19.18 -10.03
CA ASP A 194 -3.51 -17.95 -9.66
C ASP A 194 -4.00 -18.01 -8.21
N ASN A 195 -4.04 -16.84 -7.55
CA ASN A 195 -4.39 -16.71 -6.13
C ASN A 195 -5.60 -15.78 -5.89
N LEU A 196 -6.39 -15.47 -6.92
CA LEU A 196 -7.53 -14.57 -6.81
C LEU A 196 -8.73 -15.24 -6.14
N TYR A 197 -8.71 -15.18 -4.81
CA TYR A 197 -9.84 -15.49 -3.95
C TYR A 197 -10.62 -14.22 -3.60
N PRO A 198 -11.90 -14.31 -3.19
CA PRO A 198 -12.63 -13.16 -2.63
C PRO A 198 -11.91 -12.49 -1.44
N SER A 199 -11.06 -13.23 -0.73
CA SER A 199 -10.21 -12.76 0.37
C SER A 199 -8.96 -11.99 -0.06
N TYR A 200 -8.60 -11.98 -1.35
CA TYR A 200 -7.44 -11.22 -1.84
C TYR A 200 -7.68 -9.68 -1.78
N THR A 201 -8.87 -9.28 -1.35
CA THR A 201 -9.23 -7.92 -0.96
C THR A 201 -9.15 -6.94 -2.12
N ASN A 202 -8.00 -6.34 -2.41
CA ASN A 202 -7.93 -5.23 -3.36
C ASN A 202 -8.23 -5.64 -4.81
N PRO A 203 -7.63 -6.69 -5.41
CA PRO A 203 -7.97 -7.07 -6.78
C PRO A 203 -9.38 -7.66 -6.81
N SER A 204 -9.80 -8.38 -5.75
CA SER A 204 -11.15 -8.93 -5.65
C SER A 204 -12.23 -7.85 -5.67
N LEU A 205 -12.05 -6.75 -4.92
CA LEU A 205 -12.96 -5.60 -4.91
C LEU A 205 -13.01 -4.91 -6.27
N MET A 206 -11.86 -4.74 -6.93
CA MET A 206 -11.76 -4.14 -8.26
C MET A 206 -12.45 -5.02 -9.32
N ARG A 207 -12.18 -6.33 -9.35
CA ARG A 207 -12.82 -7.31 -10.23
C ARG A 207 -14.35 -7.23 -10.16
N ALA A 208 -14.91 -7.19 -8.95
CA ALA A 208 -16.35 -7.16 -8.75
C ALA A 208 -17.01 -5.94 -9.44
N ILE A 209 -16.45 -4.74 -9.23
CA ILE A 209 -17.00 -3.52 -9.82
C ILE A 209 -16.72 -3.43 -11.31
N ILE A 210 -15.53 -3.83 -11.78
CA ILE A 210 -15.20 -3.83 -13.21
C ILE A 210 -16.13 -4.77 -13.97
N THR A 211 -16.31 -5.99 -13.48
CA THR A 211 -17.19 -7.00 -14.08
C THR A 211 -18.65 -6.53 -14.09
N GLY A 212 -19.15 -6.05 -12.95
CA GLY A 212 -20.54 -5.61 -12.81
C GLY A 212 -20.85 -4.34 -13.62
N TRP A 213 -19.94 -3.36 -13.61
CA TRP A 213 -20.08 -2.12 -14.38
C TRP A 213 -20.04 -2.40 -15.88
N THR A 214 -19.07 -3.19 -16.35
CA THR A 214 -18.91 -3.55 -17.77
C THR A 214 -20.12 -4.31 -18.29
N GLY A 215 -20.61 -5.30 -17.53
CA GLY A 215 -21.82 -6.03 -17.88
C GLY A 215 -23.03 -5.11 -18.08
N ARG A 216 -23.25 -4.17 -17.16
CA ARG A 216 -24.38 -3.22 -17.27
C ARG A 216 -24.19 -2.24 -18.42
N LYS A 217 -22.96 -1.74 -18.64
CA LYS A 217 -22.65 -0.80 -19.73
C LYS A 217 -22.89 -1.42 -21.11
N LEU A 218 -22.63 -2.72 -21.25
CA LEU A 218 -22.77 -3.47 -22.50
C LEU A 218 -24.11 -4.21 -22.63
N GLY A 219 -24.93 -4.23 -21.58
CA GLY A 219 -26.16 -5.02 -21.54
C GLY A 219 -25.93 -6.54 -21.47
N ASP A 220 -24.77 -6.98 -20.97
CA ASP A 220 -24.44 -8.38 -20.73
C ASP A 220 -24.89 -8.81 -19.33
N GLN A 221 -25.95 -9.63 -19.29
CA GLN A 221 -26.52 -10.11 -18.04
C GLN A 221 -25.62 -11.12 -17.31
N ASN A 222 -24.80 -11.89 -18.03
CA ASN A 222 -23.92 -12.88 -17.41
C ASN A 222 -22.78 -12.18 -16.67
N MET A 223 -22.14 -11.19 -17.31
CA MET A 223 -21.14 -10.35 -16.65
C MET A 223 -21.74 -9.61 -15.45
N THR A 224 -22.92 -8.99 -15.64
CA THR A 224 -23.62 -8.30 -14.54
C THR A 224 -23.83 -9.24 -13.34
N ASN A 225 -24.39 -10.43 -13.58
CA ASN A 225 -24.65 -11.40 -12.51
C ASN A 225 -23.36 -11.92 -11.87
N SER A 226 -22.29 -12.10 -12.66
CA SER A 226 -20.98 -12.54 -12.17
C SER A 226 -20.39 -11.53 -11.20
N GLY A 227 -20.41 -10.23 -11.55
CA GLY A 227 -19.91 -9.16 -10.68
C GLY A 227 -20.68 -9.08 -9.36
N GLU A 228 -22.02 -9.12 -9.41
CA GLU A 228 -22.88 -9.09 -8.21
C GLU A 228 -22.69 -10.33 -7.31
N THR A 229 -22.49 -11.50 -7.92
CA THR A 229 -22.23 -12.75 -7.19
C THR A 229 -20.89 -12.68 -6.47
N TYR A 230 -19.83 -12.26 -7.18
CA TYR A 230 -18.49 -12.14 -6.61
C TYR A 230 -18.44 -11.06 -5.51
N ALA A 231 -19.10 -9.91 -5.70
CA ALA A 231 -19.26 -8.89 -4.67
C ALA A 231 -19.91 -9.48 -3.39
N THR A 232 -20.95 -10.31 -3.55
CA THR A 232 -21.64 -10.96 -2.42
C THR A 232 -20.70 -11.88 -1.63
N GLU A 233 -19.76 -12.56 -2.28
CA GLU A 233 -18.77 -13.39 -1.59
C GLU A 233 -17.79 -12.55 -0.75
N ILE A 234 -17.32 -11.43 -1.30
CA ILE A 234 -16.46 -10.48 -0.59
C ILE A 234 -17.20 -9.87 0.61
N ILE A 235 -18.45 -9.44 0.41
CA ILE A 235 -19.29 -8.87 1.46
C ILE A 235 -19.47 -9.87 2.61
N ARG A 236 -19.72 -11.15 2.32
CA ARG A 236 -19.84 -12.19 3.37
C ARG A 236 -18.55 -12.36 4.19
N LEU A 237 -17.38 -12.20 3.58
CA LEU A 237 -16.11 -12.25 4.30
C LEU A 237 -15.93 -11.03 5.20
N PHE A 238 -16.32 -9.85 4.71
CA PHE A 238 -16.25 -8.60 5.45
C PHE A 238 -17.20 -8.59 6.64
N ASP A 239 -18.50 -8.86 6.41
CA ASP A 239 -19.60 -8.80 7.41
C ASP A 239 -19.43 -9.76 8.59
N ARG A 240 -18.41 -10.64 8.56
CA ARG A 240 -18.03 -11.45 9.71
C ARG A 240 -17.50 -10.59 10.86
N ALA A 241 -16.73 -9.55 10.54
CA ALA A 241 -15.94 -8.79 11.52
C ALA A 241 -15.72 -7.32 11.09
N ASP A 242 -16.48 -6.83 10.12
CA ASP A 242 -16.42 -5.48 9.56
C ASP A 242 -14.98 -5.06 9.17
N THR A 243 -14.22 -6.03 8.64
CA THR A 243 -12.78 -5.91 8.42
C THR A 243 -12.40 -6.59 7.11
N LEU A 244 -11.49 -5.95 6.35
CA LEU A 244 -10.92 -6.53 5.14
C LEU A 244 -10.08 -7.77 5.45
N SER A 245 -10.11 -8.77 4.57
CA SER A 245 -9.32 -10.00 4.73
C SER A 245 -7.83 -9.70 4.81
N GLU A 246 -7.33 -8.82 3.95
CA GLU A 246 -5.99 -8.26 4.09
C GLU A 246 -5.98 -7.12 5.11
N PHE A 247 -5.46 -7.42 6.28
CA PHE A 247 -5.53 -6.51 7.41
C PHE A 247 -4.44 -5.44 7.36
N ASN A 248 -4.89 -4.19 7.45
CA ASN A 248 -4.08 -3.03 7.83
C ASN A 248 -2.82 -2.79 6.97
N SER A 249 -2.86 -3.18 5.69
CA SER A 249 -1.80 -2.87 4.73
C SER A 249 -1.92 -1.41 4.29
N ALA A 250 -0.99 -0.54 4.69
CA ALA A 250 -1.06 0.87 4.31
C ALA A 250 -1.04 1.10 2.79
N THR A 251 -0.51 0.16 2.00
CA THR A 251 -0.57 0.21 0.54
C THR A 251 -1.91 -0.30 0.04
N TYR A 252 -2.27 -1.52 0.39
CA TYR A 252 -3.41 -2.18 -0.24
C TYR A 252 -4.76 -1.85 0.37
N THR A 253 -4.84 -1.44 1.64
CA THR A 253 -6.02 -0.77 2.17
C THR A 253 -6.30 0.51 1.38
N GLY A 254 -5.27 1.25 0.97
CA GLY A 254 -5.42 2.43 0.12
C GLY A 254 -6.01 2.12 -1.26
N VAL A 255 -5.58 1.02 -1.89
CA VAL A 255 -6.20 0.53 -3.15
C VAL A 255 -7.64 0.09 -2.93
N SER A 256 -7.89 -0.64 -1.84
CA SER A 256 -9.23 -1.13 -1.49
C SER A 256 -10.22 0.02 -1.29
N LEU A 257 -9.78 1.12 -0.70
CA LEU A 257 -10.59 2.33 -0.53
C LEU A 257 -10.95 2.98 -1.88
N ILE A 258 -10.10 2.93 -2.90
CA ILE A 258 -10.46 3.37 -4.27
C ILE A 258 -11.58 2.48 -4.80
N ALA A 259 -11.42 1.15 -4.72
CA ALA A 259 -12.43 0.20 -5.21
C ALA A 259 -13.78 0.37 -4.48
N LEU A 260 -13.78 0.49 -3.14
CA LEU A 260 -15.00 0.72 -2.35
C LEU A 260 -15.65 2.08 -2.67
N THR A 261 -14.86 3.09 -2.98
CA THR A 261 -15.38 4.37 -3.48
C THR A 261 -16.09 4.18 -4.80
N MET A 262 -15.51 3.41 -5.72
CA MET A 262 -16.15 3.08 -7.00
C MET A 262 -17.42 2.26 -6.82
N TRP A 263 -17.45 1.32 -5.87
CA TRP A 263 -18.67 0.58 -5.52
C TRP A 263 -19.78 1.55 -5.09
N ALA A 264 -19.49 2.45 -4.17
CA ALA A 264 -20.46 3.43 -3.67
C ALA A 264 -20.85 4.49 -4.72
N LYS A 265 -19.92 4.87 -5.61
CA LYS A 265 -20.13 5.94 -6.59
C LYS A 265 -20.74 5.43 -7.89
N TYR A 266 -20.14 4.43 -8.52
CA TYR A 266 -20.39 4.02 -9.89
C TYR A 266 -21.23 2.76 -10.05
N ALA A 267 -21.40 1.95 -9.01
CA ALA A 267 -22.33 0.82 -9.10
C ALA A 267 -23.76 1.35 -9.38
N ALA A 268 -24.57 0.53 -10.06
CA ALA A 268 -25.98 0.84 -10.29
C ALA A 268 -26.76 0.87 -8.96
N GLU A 269 -27.84 1.64 -8.90
CA GLU A 269 -28.66 1.80 -7.68
C GLU A 269 -29.23 0.48 -7.14
N ASP A 270 -29.43 -0.52 -8.00
CA ASP A 270 -29.92 -1.85 -7.65
C ASP A 270 -28.80 -2.86 -7.35
N SER A 271 -27.53 -2.46 -7.42
CA SER A 271 -26.37 -3.31 -7.16
C SER A 271 -26.15 -3.51 -5.65
N VAL A 272 -25.72 -4.71 -5.24
CA VAL A 272 -25.34 -4.97 -3.84
C VAL A 272 -24.14 -4.12 -3.42
N MET A 273 -23.28 -3.76 -4.37
CA MET A 273 -22.08 -2.97 -4.15
C MET A 273 -22.39 -1.53 -3.74
N LYS A 274 -23.52 -0.94 -4.16
CA LYS A 274 -23.80 0.48 -3.92
C LYS A 274 -23.87 0.82 -2.44
N GLY A 275 -24.71 0.07 -1.71
CA GLY A 275 -24.89 0.25 -0.27
C GLY A 275 -23.69 -0.26 0.52
N LYS A 276 -23.24 -1.50 0.23
CA LYS A 276 -22.14 -2.14 0.96
C LYS A 276 -20.80 -1.48 0.74
N GLY A 277 -20.53 -0.94 -0.45
CA GLY A 277 -19.32 -0.18 -0.73
C GLY A 277 -19.17 1.03 0.19
N LYS A 278 -20.27 1.73 0.47
CA LYS A 278 -20.29 2.83 1.44
C LYS A 278 -20.03 2.33 2.86
N GLU A 279 -20.77 1.30 3.29
CA GLU A 279 -20.66 0.72 4.64
C GLU A 279 -19.23 0.21 4.92
N MET A 280 -18.72 -0.66 4.05
CA MET A 280 -17.36 -1.22 4.16
C MET A 280 -16.29 -0.13 4.16
N LEU A 281 -16.46 0.95 3.38
CA LEU A 281 -15.55 2.10 3.38
C LEU A 281 -15.55 2.80 4.74
N GLN A 282 -16.72 3.01 5.33
CA GLN A 282 -16.87 3.68 6.63
C GLN A 282 -16.26 2.85 7.75
N ASP A 283 -16.56 1.55 7.80
CA ASP A 283 -16.04 0.63 8.81
C ASP A 283 -14.52 0.44 8.69
N THR A 284 -13.99 0.42 7.45
CA THR A 284 -12.55 0.42 7.20
C THR A 284 -11.90 1.69 7.75
N TRP A 285 -12.52 2.86 7.55
CA TRP A 285 -12.00 4.13 8.08
C TRP A 285 -12.10 4.23 9.61
N ASP A 286 -13.16 3.70 10.22
CA ASP A 286 -13.26 3.64 11.67
C ASP A 286 -12.12 2.80 12.25
N THR A 287 -11.84 1.62 11.67
CA THR A 287 -10.70 0.77 12.05
C THR A 287 -9.36 1.49 11.87
N ILE A 288 -9.17 2.19 10.73
CA ILE A 288 -7.96 2.98 10.48
C ILE A 288 -7.84 4.14 11.49
N GLY A 289 -8.93 4.79 11.86
CA GLY A 289 -8.95 5.85 12.86
C GLY A 289 -8.49 5.37 14.23
N GLU A 290 -8.85 4.14 14.61
CA GLU A 290 -8.39 3.52 15.85
C GLU A 290 -6.90 3.11 15.77
N LEU A 291 -6.44 2.59 14.64
CA LEU A 291 -5.05 2.11 14.50
C LEU A 291 -4.02 3.19 14.14
N TYR A 292 -4.45 4.35 13.67
CA TYR A 292 -3.54 5.43 13.27
C TYR A 292 -3.07 6.24 14.48
N HIS A 293 -1.75 6.24 14.71
CA HIS A 293 -1.15 7.05 15.74
C HIS A 293 -0.71 8.41 15.18
N ALA A 294 -1.55 9.45 15.30
CA ALA A 294 -1.26 10.78 14.73
C ALA A 294 0.08 11.40 15.18
N GLY A 295 0.51 11.17 16.43
CA GLY A 295 1.82 11.63 16.91
C GLY A 295 3.02 10.97 16.19
N LEU A 296 2.91 9.69 15.84
CA LEU A 296 3.93 8.96 15.08
C LEU A 296 3.74 9.13 13.57
N LYS A 297 2.55 9.52 13.12
CA LYS A 297 2.11 9.51 11.73
C LYS A 297 2.32 8.13 11.09
N ASN A 298 1.77 7.12 11.72
CA ASN A 298 1.93 5.74 11.29
C ASN A 298 0.74 4.90 11.73
N LEU A 299 0.41 3.87 10.96
CA LEU A 299 -0.53 2.83 11.39
C LEU A 299 0.18 1.89 12.36
N ALA A 300 -0.42 1.60 13.50
CA ALA A 300 0.03 0.52 14.38
C ALA A 300 -0.04 -0.83 13.65
N GLY A 301 0.79 -1.80 14.05
CA GLY A 301 0.67 -3.18 13.55
C GLY A 301 -0.54 -3.93 14.11
N PRO A 302 -0.76 -5.20 13.73
CA PRO A 302 0.00 -5.97 12.74
C PRO A 302 -0.33 -5.54 11.30
N TRP A 303 0.46 -6.01 10.33
CA TRP A 303 0.22 -5.77 8.90
C TRP A 303 0.39 -7.05 8.08
N ASP A 304 -0.63 -7.42 7.31
CA ASP A 304 -0.58 -8.60 6.43
C ASP A 304 0.41 -8.43 5.28
N ARG A 305 0.48 -7.19 4.77
CA ARG A 305 1.44 -6.76 3.77
C ARG A 305 1.89 -5.34 4.07
N ALA A 306 3.19 -5.14 4.24
CA ALA A 306 3.79 -3.83 4.35
C ALA A 306 5.04 -3.73 3.46
N TYR A 307 5.23 -2.55 2.87
CA TYR A 307 6.42 -2.17 2.08
C TYR A 307 7.31 -1.20 2.86
N GLY A 308 7.17 -1.19 4.18
CA GLY A 308 7.96 -0.39 5.08
C GLY A 308 7.35 -0.36 6.47
N PHE A 309 8.15 0.11 7.43
CA PHE A 309 7.82 0.09 8.85
C PHE A 309 7.49 1.48 9.42
N ASP A 310 7.77 2.52 8.63
CA ASP A 310 7.67 3.94 8.94
C ASP A 310 7.07 4.66 7.73
N MET A 311 5.77 4.99 7.78
CA MET A 311 5.08 5.66 6.68
C MET A 311 5.65 7.05 6.35
N GLN A 312 6.49 7.65 7.21
CA GLN A 312 7.21 8.88 6.86
C GLN A 312 8.45 8.62 5.98
N LYS A 313 8.83 7.34 5.79
CA LYS A 313 9.95 6.90 4.94
C LYS A 313 9.52 6.04 3.76
N TYR A 314 8.35 5.41 3.78
CA TYR A 314 7.77 4.71 2.63
C TYR A 314 6.40 5.27 2.29
N PHE A 315 6.08 5.35 1.01
CA PHE A 315 4.77 5.82 0.57
C PHE A 315 3.78 4.64 0.51
N GLY A 316 2.98 4.48 1.56
CA GLY A 316 1.76 3.67 1.48
C GLY A 316 0.64 4.49 0.83
N ILE A 317 -0.18 3.89 -0.03
CA ILE A 317 -1.29 4.59 -0.71
C ILE A 317 -2.27 5.25 0.27
N MET A 318 -2.43 4.71 1.49
CA MET A 318 -3.15 5.36 2.58
C MET A 318 -2.65 6.78 2.87
N SER A 319 -1.36 7.06 2.69
CA SER A 319 -0.79 8.40 2.85
C SER A 319 -1.45 9.43 1.92
N GLY A 320 -1.79 9.06 0.68
CA GLY A 320 -2.51 9.92 -0.26
C GLY A 320 -3.95 10.20 0.19
N HIS A 321 -4.65 9.19 0.70
CA HIS A 321 -5.99 9.36 1.26
C HIS A 321 -5.98 10.27 2.50
N ILE A 322 -5.06 10.03 3.44
CA ILE A 322 -4.88 10.85 4.65
C ILE A 322 -4.54 12.29 4.27
N TRP A 323 -3.62 12.50 3.32
CA TRP A 323 -3.31 13.84 2.80
C TRP A 323 -4.57 14.55 2.33
N SER A 324 -5.41 13.91 1.50
CA SER A 324 -6.61 14.56 0.97
C SER A 324 -7.61 15.01 2.06
N LEU A 325 -7.58 14.38 3.25
CA LEU A 325 -8.47 14.63 4.38
C LEU A 325 -7.94 15.65 5.38
N VAL A 326 -6.62 15.63 5.67
CA VAL A 326 -6.02 16.40 6.77
C VAL A 326 -4.84 17.29 6.36
N GLY A 327 -4.49 17.30 5.07
CA GLY A 327 -3.38 18.06 4.51
C GLY A 327 -2.03 17.36 4.64
N LYS A 328 -1.09 17.76 3.77
CA LYS A 328 0.25 17.15 3.66
C LYS A 328 0.99 17.16 4.99
N GLU A 329 1.00 18.31 5.66
CA GLU A 329 1.73 18.52 6.91
C GLU A 329 1.26 17.61 8.04
N THR A 330 -0.01 17.20 8.06
CA THR A 330 -0.56 16.29 9.08
C THR A 330 -0.42 14.82 8.66
N SER A 331 -0.42 14.56 7.35
CA SER A 331 -0.26 13.22 6.78
C SER A 331 1.14 12.63 7.01
N PRO A 332 1.29 11.30 6.84
CA PRO A 332 2.59 10.63 6.92
C PRO A 332 3.36 10.77 5.61
N VAL A 333 3.57 12.00 5.15
CA VAL A 333 4.25 12.31 3.89
C VAL A 333 5.29 13.39 4.14
N ILE A 334 6.48 13.21 3.57
CA ILE A 334 7.55 14.23 3.60
C ILE A 334 7.47 15.14 2.38
N ASP A 335 8.15 16.29 2.42
CA ASP A 335 8.19 17.23 1.30
C ASP A 335 8.63 16.59 -0.01
N LYS A 336 9.59 15.66 0.06
CA LYS A 336 10.20 14.98 -1.10
C LYS A 336 9.63 13.57 -1.26
N VAL A 337 8.37 13.46 -1.66
CA VAL A 337 7.68 12.16 -1.83
C VAL A 337 8.45 11.19 -2.73
N TYR A 338 9.04 11.70 -3.82
CA TYR A 338 9.86 10.93 -4.75
C TYR A 338 11.15 10.33 -4.16
N MET A 339 11.53 10.69 -2.93
CA MET A 339 12.67 10.10 -2.20
C MET A 339 12.25 9.03 -1.19
N MET A 340 10.94 8.86 -0.95
CA MET A 340 10.44 7.81 -0.06
C MET A 340 10.64 6.44 -0.72
N SER A 341 10.81 5.40 0.09
CA SER A 341 10.69 4.01 -0.40
C SER A 341 9.30 3.79 -0.98
N HIS A 342 9.18 2.88 -1.95
CA HIS A 342 7.90 2.56 -2.58
C HIS A 342 7.18 3.78 -3.20
N ASN A 343 7.93 4.82 -3.60
CA ASN A 343 7.38 6.06 -4.19
C ASN A 343 6.65 5.85 -5.52
N SER A 344 6.83 4.72 -6.18
CA SER A 344 6.05 4.34 -7.37
C SER A 344 4.55 4.42 -7.12
N ASP A 345 4.11 4.14 -5.89
CA ASP A 345 2.71 4.21 -5.50
C ASP A 345 2.18 5.64 -5.41
N PHE A 346 3.04 6.65 -5.31
CA PHE A 346 2.58 8.04 -5.36
C PHE A 346 1.87 8.36 -6.68
N SER A 347 2.19 7.62 -7.75
CA SER A 347 1.59 7.74 -9.07
C SER A 347 0.09 7.46 -9.13
N ILE A 348 -0.50 6.78 -8.13
CA ILE A 348 -1.95 6.56 -8.05
C ILE A 348 -2.70 7.78 -7.52
N SER A 349 -2.00 8.75 -6.92
CA SER A 349 -2.58 9.92 -6.24
C SER A 349 -3.50 10.79 -7.11
N PRO A 350 -3.33 10.92 -8.44
CA PRO A 350 -4.33 11.59 -9.27
C PRO A 350 -5.71 10.94 -9.16
N LEU A 351 -5.80 9.61 -9.13
CA LEU A 351 -7.07 8.89 -8.97
C LEU A 351 -7.69 9.15 -7.59
N ILE A 352 -6.87 9.17 -6.54
CA ILE A 352 -7.33 9.51 -5.18
C ILE A 352 -7.93 10.92 -5.17
N ALA A 353 -7.23 11.90 -5.74
CA ALA A 353 -7.69 13.28 -5.76
C ALA A 353 -8.99 13.48 -6.56
N ILE A 354 -9.12 12.80 -7.71
CA ILE A 354 -10.34 12.83 -8.52
C ILE A 354 -11.54 12.29 -7.74
N LEU A 355 -11.34 11.22 -6.98
CA LEU A 355 -12.39 10.59 -6.19
C LEU A 355 -12.65 11.25 -4.83
N SER A 356 -11.73 12.10 -4.34
CA SER A 356 -11.69 12.54 -2.94
C SER A 356 -12.94 13.30 -2.52
N ASN A 357 -13.53 14.15 -3.37
CA ASN A 357 -14.72 14.91 -2.97
C ASN A 357 -15.89 13.98 -2.60
N PHE A 358 -16.08 12.89 -3.33
CA PHE A 358 -17.09 11.89 -2.99
C PHE A 358 -16.61 11.01 -1.83
N HIS A 359 -15.39 10.47 -1.90
CA HIS A 359 -14.80 9.62 -0.86
C HIS A 359 -14.86 10.28 0.52
N ASN A 360 -14.32 11.50 0.63
CA ASN A 360 -14.17 12.26 1.88
C ASN A 360 -15.52 12.62 2.49
N SER A 361 -16.60 12.69 1.69
CA SER A 361 -17.95 12.89 2.18
C SER A 361 -18.52 11.68 2.94
N LEU A 362 -17.94 10.51 2.73
CA LEU A 362 -18.34 9.26 3.38
C LEU A 362 -17.51 8.97 4.64
N VAL A 363 -16.27 9.49 4.72
CA VAL A 363 -15.35 9.21 5.83
C VAL A 363 -15.92 9.70 7.17
N PRO A 364 -16.00 8.84 8.20
CA PRO A 364 -16.44 9.23 9.53
C PRO A 364 -15.62 10.38 10.12
N SER A 365 -16.30 11.35 10.75
CA SER A 365 -15.62 12.51 11.36
C SER A 365 -14.71 12.12 12.53
N THR A 366 -15.02 11.01 13.21
CA THR A 366 -14.20 10.37 14.24
C THR A 366 -12.85 9.94 13.69
N ALA A 367 -12.84 9.24 12.54
CA ALA A 367 -11.61 8.85 11.85
C ALA A 367 -10.79 10.09 11.45
N ILE A 368 -11.41 11.10 10.85
CA ILE A 368 -10.72 12.36 10.48
C ILE A 368 -10.10 13.05 11.70
N GLN A 369 -10.79 13.05 12.84
CA GLN A 369 -10.27 13.64 14.07
C GLN A 369 -9.07 12.86 14.62
N ALA A 370 -9.12 11.52 14.58
CA ALA A 370 -8.03 10.66 15.00
C ALA A 370 -6.78 10.81 14.11
N LEU A 371 -6.95 11.08 12.81
CA LEU A 371 -5.84 11.40 11.90
C LEU A 371 -5.11 12.71 12.27
N LYS A 372 -5.83 13.68 12.88
CA LYS A 372 -5.27 14.98 13.27
C LYS A 372 -4.68 14.98 14.68
N THR A 373 -5.25 14.21 15.58
CA THR A 373 -4.89 14.23 17.00
C THR A 373 -5.07 12.85 17.59
N PHE A 374 -4.03 12.35 18.25
CA PHE A 374 -4.07 11.04 18.88
C PHE A 374 -5.20 11.01 19.94
N PRO A 375 -6.13 10.05 19.89
CA PRO A 375 -7.34 10.08 20.73
C PRO A 375 -7.08 9.73 22.20
N GLY A 376 -5.86 9.34 22.56
CA GLY A 376 -5.46 8.90 23.88
C GLY A 376 -5.24 7.39 23.94
N GLU A 377 -4.79 6.90 25.09
CA GLU A 377 -4.47 5.47 25.27
C GLU A 377 -5.72 4.58 25.13
N HIS A 378 -5.62 3.53 24.31
CA HIS A 378 -6.71 2.59 24.08
C HIS A 378 -6.23 1.24 23.55
N MET A 379 -7.17 0.28 23.51
CA MET A 379 -7.00 -1.04 22.90
C MET A 379 -7.92 -1.16 21.69
N VAL A 380 -7.43 -1.78 20.63
CA VAL A 380 -8.18 -2.21 19.45
C VAL A 380 -8.22 -3.73 19.43
N ASN A 381 -9.38 -4.32 19.21
CA ASN A 381 -9.55 -5.77 19.04
C ASN A 381 -10.48 -6.03 17.87
N THR A 382 -10.03 -6.83 16.90
CA THR A 382 -10.81 -7.18 15.70
C THR A 382 -10.40 -8.55 15.15
N SER A 383 -10.93 -8.95 13.99
CA SER A 383 -10.62 -10.21 13.34
C SER A 383 -10.54 -10.10 11.82
N ALA A 384 -9.47 -10.62 11.24
CA ALA A 384 -9.29 -10.78 9.79
C ALA A 384 -9.38 -12.25 9.38
N TYR A 385 -9.65 -12.53 8.11
CA TYR A 385 -9.71 -13.91 7.62
C TYR A 385 -9.51 -14.02 6.12
N SER A 386 -8.53 -14.82 5.73
CA SER A 386 -8.02 -14.96 4.39
C SER A 386 -8.05 -16.43 3.95
N ILE A 387 -9.24 -16.90 3.58
CA ILE A 387 -9.42 -18.24 3.00
C ILE A 387 -8.71 -18.31 1.65
N PRO A 388 -7.99 -19.40 1.30
CA PRO A 388 -7.86 -20.67 2.03
C PRO A 388 -6.66 -20.74 2.97
N TYR A 389 -5.88 -19.66 3.12
CA TYR A 389 -4.63 -19.66 3.87
C TYR A 389 -4.85 -19.87 5.35
N ASP A 390 -5.85 -19.17 5.91
CA ASP A 390 -6.21 -19.23 7.31
C ASP A 390 -7.04 -20.49 7.64
N SER A 391 -6.61 -21.23 8.67
CA SER A 391 -7.39 -22.35 9.22
C SER A 391 -8.58 -21.88 10.07
N PHE A 392 -8.52 -20.65 10.61
CA PHE A 392 -9.57 -19.98 11.35
C PHE A 392 -9.37 -18.45 11.28
N PRO A 393 -10.41 -17.62 11.54
CA PRO A 393 -10.27 -16.17 11.56
C PRO A 393 -9.22 -15.69 12.57
N ARG A 394 -8.21 -14.98 12.07
CA ARG A 394 -7.13 -14.39 12.86
C ARG A 394 -7.70 -13.41 13.87
N GLN A 395 -7.12 -13.38 15.07
CA GLN A 395 -7.50 -12.44 16.12
C GLN A 395 -6.46 -11.34 16.18
N VAL A 396 -6.87 -10.10 15.97
CA VAL A 396 -5.99 -8.94 15.98
C VAL A 396 -6.18 -8.16 17.27
N ALA A 397 -5.09 -7.78 17.91
CA ALA A 397 -5.08 -6.85 19.04
C ALA A 397 -3.99 -5.79 18.88
N ALA A 398 -4.32 -4.54 19.22
CA ALA A 398 -3.35 -3.46 19.32
C ALA A 398 -3.58 -2.62 20.57
N TRP A 399 -2.49 -2.20 21.21
CA TRP A 399 -2.44 -1.21 22.26
C TRP A 399 -1.73 0.03 21.73
N LEU A 400 -2.35 1.19 21.89
CA LEU A 400 -1.75 2.47 21.54
C LEU A 400 -1.74 3.36 22.79
N SER A 401 -0.61 4.04 23.04
CA SER A 401 -0.45 5.05 24.08
C SER A 401 0.41 6.19 23.53
N GLU A 402 0.59 7.28 24.28
CA GLU A 402 1.31 8.46 23.81
C GLU A 402 2.74 8.10 23.39
N GLY A 403 3.02 8.21 22.09
CA GLY A 403 4.35 7.97 21.52
C GLY A 403 4.73 6.49 21.39
N ILE A 404 3.80 5.54 21.53
CA ILE A 404 4.07 4.11 21.41
C ILE A 404 2.84 3.32 20.95
N SER A 405 3.05 2.31 20.11
CA SER A 405 2.05 1.31 19.76
C SER A 405 2.65 -0.11 19.83
N ILE A 406 1.81 -1.07 20.18
CA ILE A 406 2.11 -2.50 20.13
C ILE A 406 0.92 -3.16 19.47
N GLY A 407 1.12 -3.92 18.40
CA GLY A 407 0.03 -4.65 17.76
C GLY A 407 0.49 -5.99 17.24
N ALA A 408 -0.39 -6.98 17.34
CA ALA A 408 -0.11 -8.33 16.88
C ALA A 408 -1.39 -9.08 16.51
N GLU A 409 -1.21 -10.19 15.80
CA GLU A 409 -2.27 -11.13 15.50
C GLU A 409 -1.94 -12.55 15.93
N THR A 410 -2.99 -13.25 16.36
CA THR A 410 -2.98 -14.70 16.55
C THR A 410 -3.49 -15.36 15.26
N PHE A 411 -2.68 -16.22 14.67
CA PHE A 411 -2.97 -16.88 13.41
C PHE A 411 -2.58 -18.37 13.42
N ASN A 412 -3.18 -19.10 12.49
CA ASN A 412 -2.85 -20.48 12.19
C ASN A 412 -3.09 -20.73 10.71
N GLU A 413 -2.01 -20.68 9.95
CA GLU A 413 -1.99 -20.67 8.51
C GLU A 413 -1.49 -22.00 7.94
N SER A 414 -1.67 -22.16 6.63
CA SER A 414 -1.16 -23.31 5.88
C SER A 414 0.26 -23.09 5.31
N VAL A 415 0.78 -21.87 5.44
CA VAL A 415 2.06 -21.41 4.88
C VAL A 415 2.68 -20.36 5.81
N VAL A 416 3.97 -20.11 5.66
CA VAL A 416 4.66 -19.03 6.39
C VAL A 416 4.60 -17.74 5.57
N GLY A 417 4.33 -16.63 6.24
CA GLY A 417 4.34 -15.30 5.63
C GLY A 417 2.98 -14.81 5.16
N GLY A 418 1.89 -15.26 5.80
CA GLY A 418 0.56 -14.78 5.53
C GLY A 418 -0.01 -15.25 4.18
N PRO A 419 -1.19 -14.75 3.81
CA PRO A 419 -1.80 -14.95 2.49
C PRO A 419 -0.92 -14.54 1.30
N ALA A 420 0.05 -13.65 1.53
CA ALA A 420 1.03 -13.21 0.55
C ALA A 420 2.16 -14.23 0.31
N ILE A 421 2.30 -15.23 1.19
CA ILE A 421 3.39 -16.22 1.19
C ILE A 421 4.75 -15.51 1.18
N ASN A 422 4.85 -14.41 1.93
CA ASN A 422 6.01 -13.54 1.91
C ASN A 422 6.33 -12.98 3.31
N PRO A 423 7.23 -13.64 4.05
CA PRO A 423 7.63 -13.21 5.39
C PRO A 423 8.26 -11.80 5.44
N SER A 424 8.78 -11.30 4.32
CA SER A 424 9.35 -9.95 4.25
C SER A 424 8.29 -8.85 4.20
N GLN A 425 7.03 -9.20 3.93
CA GLN A 425 5.89 -8.28 3.88
C GLN A 425 4.88 -8.54 5.00
N PHE A 426 4.84 -9.77 5.52
CA PHE A 426 3.96 -10.19 6.61
C PHE A 426 4.56 -9.87 7.98
N ASN A 427 3.90 -8.95 8.71
CA ASN A 427 4.38 -8.40 9.98
C ASN A 427 3.35 -8.66 11.09
N PRO A 428 3.29 -9.89 11.61
CA PRO A 428 2.22 -10.32 12.51
C PRO A 428 2.35 -9.82 13.94
N ALA A 429 3.48 -9.20 14.30
CA ALA A 429 3.68 -8.55 15.58
C ALA A 429 4.66 -7.38 15.45
N VAL A 430 4.27 -6.21 15.93
CA VAL A 430 4.99 -4.94 15.74
C VAL A 430 4.92 -4.09 17.00
N ILE A 431 6.04 -3.48 17.38
CA ILE A 431 6.13 -2.39 18.35
C ILE A 431 6.69 -1.17 17.62
N GLN A 432 6.09 0.00 17.82
CA GLN A 432 6.58 1.26 17.27
C GLN A 432 6.61 2.32 18.35
N TRP A 433 7.58 3.22 18.30
CA TRP A 433 7.68 4.29 19.30
C TRP A 433 8.38 5.54 18.76
N ASP A 434 8.18 6.65 19.45
CA ASP A 434 8.92 7.88 19.21
C ASP A 434 10.34 7.80 19.80
N THR A 435 11.35 7.90 18.94
CA THR A 435 12.76 7.94 19.35
C THR A 435 13.25 9.35 19.70
N GLY A 436 12.41 10.37 19.51
CA GLY A 436 12.75 11.79 19.54
C GLY A 436 13.37 12.32 18.25
N ALA A 437 13.86 11.44 17.36
CA ALA A 437 14.41 11.78 16.05
C ALA A 437 13.62 11.16 14.88
N GLY A 438 12.56 10.41 15.17
CA GLY A 438 11.78 9.65 14.20
C GLY A 438 11.15 8.41 14.85
N ILE A 439 10.66 7.48 14.03
CA ILE A 439 9.98 6.26 14.50
C ILE A 439 10.98 5.12 14.68
N GLY A 440 11.02 4.56 15.88
CA GLY A 440 11.65 3.27 16.17
C GLY A 440 10.65 2.16 15.96
N TRP A 441 11.11 1.00 15.51
CA TRP A 441 10.24 -0.16 15.30
C TRP A 441 10.94 -1.48 15.63
N ILE A 442 10.16 -2.43 16.14
CA ILE A 442 10.51 -3.85 16.32
C ILE A 442 9.41 -4.64 15.62
N THR A 443 9.75 -5.56 14.74
CA THR A 443 8.78 -6.48 14.15
C THR A 443 9.26 -7.92 14.20
N LEU A 444 8.33 -8.86 14.45
CA LEU A 444 8.60 -10.27 14.35
C LEU A 444 8.74 -10.67 12.87
N TYR A 445 9.89 -11.20 12.48
CA TYR A 445 10.05 -11.86 11.19
C TYR A 445 9.40 -13.24 11.25
N ALA A 446 8.32 -13.43 10.50
CA ALA A 446 7.53 -14.66 10.55
C ALA A 446 8.33 -15.87 10.03
N THR A 447 8.50 -16.88 10.87
CA THR A 447 9.19 -18.14 10.52
C THR A 447 8.34 -19.39 10.80
N GLU A 448 7.15 -19.19 11.38
CA GLU A 448 6.27 -20.25 11.84
C GLU A 448 4.87 -20.04 11.25
N GLU A 449 4.15 -21.13 10.98
CA GLU A 449 2.79 -21.13 10.42
C GLU A 449 1.70 -20.79 11.47
N ALA A 450 2.06 -20.73 12.75
CA ALA A 450 1.12 -20.44 13.80
C ALA A 450 1.75 -19.63 14.92
N LEU A 451 1.02 -18.63 15.38
CA LEU A 451 1.40 -17.72 16.46
C LEU A 451 0.19 -17.47 17.35
N ASN A 452 0.36 -17.63 18.66
CA ASN A 452 -0.54 -17.05 19.65
C ASN A 452 0.14 -15.79 20.20
N ALA A 453 -0.48 -14.64 19.96
CA ALA A 453 0.00 -13.35 20.42
C ALA A 453 -0.96 -12.75 21.45
N GLU A 454 -0.39 -12.18 22.50
CA GLU A 454 -1.10 -11.43 23.54
C GLU A 454 -0.47 -10.05 23.67
N VAL A 455 -1.30 -9.02 23.53
CA VAL A 455 -0.92 -7.61 23.55
C VAL A 455 -1.59 -6.95 24.75
N GLY A 456 -0.84 -6.12 25.47
CA GLY A 456 -1.42 -5.23 26.46
C GLY A 456 -0.51 -4.05 26.78
N PRO A 457 -0.89 -3.22 27.77
CA PRO A 457 -0.16 -2.01 28.08
C PRO A 457 1.31 -2.26 28.40
N GLY A 458 2.19 -1.84 27.49
CA GLY A 458 3.64 -1.99 27.63
C GLY A 458 4.16 -3.42 27.49
N TYR A 459 3.42 -4.36 26.89
CA TYR A 459 3.97 -5.69 26.64
C TYR A 459 3.43 -6.38 25.38
N LEU A 460 4.27 -7.29 24.85
CA LEU A 460 3.97 -8.19 23.73
C LEU A 460 4.44 -9.61 24.10
N ASN A 461 3.52 -10.56 24.19
CA ASN A 461 3.79 -11.95 24.50
C ASN A 461 3.49 -12.84 23.30
N LEU A 462 4.45 -13.64 22.86
CA LEU A 462 4.40 -14.43 21.63
C LEU A 462 4.68 -15.90 21.95
N THR A 463 3.84 -16.79 21.46
CA THR A 463 3.97 -18.24 21.65
C THR A 463 3.79 -18.94 20.30
N TYR A 464 4.70 -19.85 19.95
CA TYR A 464 4.56 -20.69 18.76
C TYR A 464 3.90 -22.02 19.13
N PRO A 465 2.57 -22.18 18.98
CA PRO A 465 1.86 -23.39 19.40
C PRO A 465 2.31 -24.65 18.66
N ARG A 466 2.87 -24.51 17.45
CA ARG A 466 3.47 -25.60 16.66
C ARG A 466 5.00 -25.63 16.75
N GLY A 467 5.59 -24.71 17.50
CA GLY A 467 7.04 -24.56 17.60
C GLY A 467 7.70 -25.71 18.34
N THR A 468 8.99 -25.90 18.09
CA THR A 468 9.81 -26.96 18.68
C THR A 468 11.13 -26.39 19.20
N SER A 469 12.05 -27.25 19.66
CA SER A 469 13.41 -26.80 19.98
C SER A 469 14.21 -26.29 18.77
N ALA A 470 13.69 -26.46 17.54
CA ALA A 470 14.26 -25.90 16.32
C ALA A 470 13.75 -24.48 15.99
N SER A 471 12.67 -24.03 16.65
CA SER A 471 12.09 -22.71 16.42
C SER A 471 13.03 -21.59 16.88
N GLN A 472 12.86 -20.42 16.27
CA GLN A 472 13.62 -19.22 16.60
C GLN A 472 12.70 -18.00 16.62
N PHE A 473 12.97 -17.07 17.54
CA PHE A 473 12.34 -15.74 17.49
C PHE A 473 13.31 -14.77 16.83
N GLN A 474 12.90 -14.21 15.70
CA GLN A 474 13.67 -13.21 14.94
C GLN A 474 12.95 -11.87 15.00
N PHE A 475 13.60 -10.87 15.58
CA PHE A 475 13.08 -9.51 15.67
C PHE A 475 13.91 -8.59 14.79
N LEU A 476 13.27 -7.99 13.80
CA LEU A 476 13.88 -6.93 13.01
C LEU A 476 13.67 -5.61 13.76
N VAL A 477 14.74 -4.86 13.95
CA VAL A 477 14.75 -3.64 14.76
C VAL A 477 15.33 -2.47 13.96
N SER A 478 14.68 -1.31 14.07
CA SER A 478 15.08 -0.09 13.38
C SER A 478 16.53 0.32 13.67
N PRO A 479 17.28 0.83 12.68
CA PRO A 479 18.55 1.49 12.91
C PRO A 479 18.34 2.86 13.56
N PHE A 480 19.33 3.32 14.33
CA PHE A 480 19.30 4.63 15.00
C PHE A 480 20.46 5.51 14.55
N GLU A 481 20.19 6.80 14.33
CA GLU A 481 21.22 7.76 13.93
C GLU A 481 22.20 8.07 15.08
N THR A 482 21.66 8.16 16.31
CA THR A 482 22.39 8.51 17.53
C THR A 482 23.13 7.32 18.14
N GLN A 483 22.62 6.09 17.95
CA GLN A 483 23.24 4.85 18.40
C GLN A 483 23.43 3.89 17.23
N LYS A 484 24.53 4.08 16.49
CA LYS A 484 24.82 3.33 15.27
C LYS A 484 25.28 1.89 15.50
N ASN A 485 25.77 1.56 16.69
CA ASN A 485 26.24 0.23 17.03
C ASN A 485 25.31 -0.35 18.09
N VAL A 486 24.54 -1.37 17.72
CA VAL A 486 23.58 -2.02 18.63
C VAL A 486 24.14 -3.41 18.96
N ALA A 487 24.47 -3.63 20.23
CA ALA A 487 24.98 -4.89 20.76
C ALA A 487 23.98 -5.60 21.70
N GLY A 488 22.82 -5.00 21.94
CA GLY A 488 21.72 -5.61 22.69
C GLY A 488 20.58 -4.63 22.94
N TRP A 489 19.57 -5.09 23.68
CA TRP A 489 18.38 -4.31 24.01
C TRP A 489 18.67 -3.03 24.81
N GLN A 490 19.78 -3.00 25.56
CA GLN A 490 20.23 -1.80 26.28
C GLN A 490 20.68 -0.66 25.36
N ASP A 491 20.98 -0.94 24.09
CA ASP A 491 21.42 0.05 23.10
C ASP A 491 20.24 0.59 22.26
N ILE A 492 18.99 0.17 22.56
CA ILE A 492 17.81 0.69 21.89
C ILE A 492 17.53 2.13 22.34
N VAL A 493 17.34 3.02 21.35
CA VAL A 493 17.12 4.46 21.59
C VAL A 493 15.65 4.72 21.86
N GLY A 494 15.34 5.41 22.97
CA GLY A 494 13.98 5.85 23.29
C GLY A 494 13.08 4.79 23.92
N LEU A 495 13.55 3.53 24.01
CA LEU A 495 12.75 2.41 24.53
C LEU A 495 13.59 1.51 25.43
N ASN A 496 13.12 1.27 26.65
CA ASN A 496 13.63 0.20 27.51
C ASN A 496 12.88 -1.08 27.18
N VAL A 497 13.60 -2.15 26.83
CA VAL A 497 13.04 -3.46 26.51
C VAL A 497 13.57 -4.49 27.50
N THR A 498 12.67 -5.20 28.17
CA THR A 498 12.98 -6.37 29.00
C THR A 498 12.47 -7.61 28.28
N VAL A 499 13.34 -8.59 28.08
CA VAL A 499 13.00 -9.84 27.40
C VAL A 499 13.01 -11.00 28.40
N SER A 500 11.93 -11.76 28.42
CA SER A 500 11.79 -12.98 29.22
C SER A 500 11.02 -14.04 28.44
N GLY A 501 10.93 -15.27 28.97
CA GLY A 501 10.32 -16.40 28.27
C GLY A 501 11.09 -17.68 28.51
N ASN A 502 10.96 -18.65 27.60
CA ASN A 502 11.66 -19.94 27.68
C ASN A 502 12.63 -20.18 26.51
N MET A 503 12.90 -19.16 25.69
CA MET A 503 14.07 -19.13 24.80
C MET A 503 15.38 -19.19 25.60
N ASP A 504 16.49 -19.56 24.96
CA ASP A 504 17.79 -19.49 25.61
C ASP A 504 18.34 -18.04 25.49
N PRO A 505 18.41 -17.27 26.58
CA PRO A 505 18.85 -15.88 26.53
C PRO A 505 20.33 -15.75 26.13
N THR A 506 21.13 -16.80 26.29
CA THR A 506 22.55 -16.80 25.91
C THR A 506 22.76 -16.94 24.40
N THR A 507 21.70 -17.28 23.66
CA THR A 507 21.74 -17.46 22.20
C THR A 507 21.43 -16.20 21.41
N LEU A 508 21.21 -15.05 22.08
CA LEU A 508 20.95 -13.78 21.40
C LEU A 508 22.08 -13.49 20.40
N ASN A 509 21.74 -13.62 19.12
CA ASN A 509 22.60 -13.27 18.02
C ASN A 509 22.11 -11.97 17.38
N ILE A 510 23.03 -11.05 17.14
CA ILE A 510 22.72 -9.73 16.61
C ILE A 510 23.52 -9.52 15.34
N SER A 511 22.81 -9.19 14.26
CA SER A 511 23.40 -8.85 12.98
C SER A 511 22.76 -7.59 12.40
N TYR A 512 23.43 -6.96 11.45
CA TYR A 512 22.93 -5.79 10.72
C TYR A 512 22.74 -6.15 9.25
N SER A 513 21.67 -5.69 8.63
CA SER A 513 21.39 -6.02 7.24
C SER A 513 22.41 -5.39 6.27
N LEU A 514 22.93 -6.23 5.38
CA LEU A 514 23.77 -5.80 4.27
C LEU A 514 22.92 -5.07 3.21
N SER A 515 23.57 -4.36 2.29
CA SER A 515 22.87 -3.56 1.27
C SER A 515 21.94 -4.36 0.37
N ASP A 516 22.30 -5.61 0.07
CA ASP A 516 21.53 -6.57 -0.73
C ASP A 516 20.55 -7.42 0.12
N GLN A 517 20.46 -7.13 1.42
CA GLN A 517 19.61 -7.84 2.38
C GLN A 517 18.63 -6.89 3.08
N VAL A 518 18.40 -5.72 2.52
CA VAL A 518 17.33 -4.83 2.98
C VAL A 518 15.98 -5.49 2.77
N ILE A 519 15.03 -5.20 3.65
CA ILE A 519 13.64 -5.62 3.51
C ILE A 519 12.81 -4.38 3.25
N ASN A 520 12.14 -4.35 2.10
CA ASN A 520 11.33 -3.21 1.62
C ASN A 520 12.11 -1.87 1.59
N ASP A 521 13.40 -1.93 1.25
CA ASP A 521 14.36 -0.82 1.26
C ASP A 521 14.75 -0.28 2.66
N PHE A 522 14.35 -0.98 3.73
CA PHE A 522 14.77 -0.65 5.09
C PHE A 522 15.95 -1.50 5.53
N ARG A 523 16.95 -0.83 6.10
CA ARG A 523 17.99 -1.49 6.89
C ARG A 523 17.48 -1.81 8.29
N PHE A 524 18.04 -2.84 8.90
CA PHE A 524 17.61 -3.31 10.22
C PHE A 524 18.72 -4.02 10.98
N TRP A 525 18.58 -4.05 12.29
CA TRP A 525 19.26 -5.01 13.16
C TRP A 525 18.38 -6.25 13.29
N ASN A 526 18.91 -7.45 13.12
CA ASN A 526 18.20 -8.69 13.38
C ASN A 526 18.66 -9.26 14.72
N PHE A 527 17.74 -9.36 15.67
CA PHE A 527 17.93 -10.03 16.95
C PHE A 527 17.28 -11.41 16.91
N THR A 528 18.11 -12.45 16.98
CA THR A 528 17.66 -13.83 16.91
C THR A 528 17.87 -14.54 18.25
N TYR A 529 16.81 -15.12 18.80
CA TYR A 529 16.87 -16.07 19.91
C TYR A 529 16.57 -17.49 19.43
N SER A 530 17.35 -18.45 19.91
CA SER A 530 17.08 -19.89 19.71
C SER A 530 16.46 -20.51 20.96
N MET A 531 15.72 -21.59 20.75
CA MET A 531 15.22 -22.41 21.86
C MET A 531 16.34 -23.29 22.47
N PRO A 532 16.29 -23.60 23.78
CA PRO A 532 17.25 -24.51 24.40
C PRO A 532 17.26 -25.87 23.69
N ALA A 533 18.46 -26.41 23.44
CA ALA A 533 18.61 -27.72 22.80
C ALA A 533 17.89 -28.81 23.61
N ASN A 534 17.07 -29.62 22.92
CA ASN A 534 16.23 -30.67 23.52
C ASN A 534 15.14 -30.17 24.48
N GLY A 535 14.80 -28.87 24.47
CA GLY A 535 13.65 -28.34 25.20
C GLY A 535 12.33 -28.93 24.66
N THR A 536 11.42 -29.30 25.56
CA THR A 536 10.07 -29.80 25.22
C THR A 536 8.96 -28.80 25.53
N ALA A 537 9.31 -27.63 26.07
CA ALA A 537 8.35 -26.57 26.33
C ALA A 537 7.97 -25.87 25.02
N ILE A 538 6.71 -25.44 24.93
CA ILE A 538 6.20 -24.67 23.78
C ILE A 538 6.98 -23.35 23.71
N PRO A 539 7.60 -22.98 22.58
CA PRO A 539 8.39 -21.76 22.46
C PRO A 539 7.60 -20.50 22.81
N ASN A 540 8.19 -19.64 23.64
CA ASN A 540 7.59 -18.42 24.14
C ASN A 540 8.62 -17.30 24.35
N VAL A 541 8.23 -16.06 24.00
CA VAL A 541 8.93 -14.81 24.29
C VAL A 541 7.97 -13.73 24.76
N LEU A 542 8.37 -13.00 25.80
CA LEU A 542 7.71 -11.81 26.31
C LEU A 542 8.67 -10.62 26.17
N LEU A 543 8.19 -9.57 25.50
CA LEU A 543 8.82 -8.25 25.46
C LEU A 543 8.00 -7.30 26.34
N GLU A 544 8.59 -6.82 27.44
CA GLU A 544 8.04 -5.73 28.24
C GLU A 544 8.76 -4.44 27.86
N VAL A 545 8.01 -3.39 27.54
CA VAL A 545 8.55 -2.16 26.98
C VAL A 545 8.07 -0.92 27.71
N LYS A 546 8.95 0.07 27.84
CA LYS A 546 8.65 1.37 28.42
C LYS A 546 9.48 2.46 27.74
N LEU A 547 8.83 3.56 27.36
CA LEU A 547 9.53 4.73 26.82
C LEU A 547 10.60 5.24 27.81
N GLN A 548 11.76 5.60 27.27
CA GLN A 548 12.81 6.27 28.04
C GLN A 548 12.39 7.73 28.27
N THR A 549 12.40 8.16 29.53
CA THR A 549 12.10 9.55 29.93
C THR A 549 13.31 10.46 29.82
#